data_AF-A0A967BZ19-F1
#
_entry.id   AF-A0A967BZ19-F1
#
_cell.length_a   1.000
_cell.length_b   1.000
_cell.length_c   1.000
_cell.angle_alpha   90.00
_cell.angle_beta   90.00
_cell.angle_gamma   90.00
#
_symmetry.space_group_name_H-M   'P 1'
#
loop_
_entity.id
_entity.type
_entity.pdbx_description
1 polymer ?
#
loop_
_entity_poly.entity_id
_entity_poly.type
_entity_poly.pdbx_seq_one_letter_code
_entity_poly.pdbx_strand_id
1 'polypeptide(L)'
;MSAGSFDVSRVKLNSSPLLREVLSGFGREDDRLRLGDKEMTCYGSNGRITCSPVHILVAGSEMVLTGSVGLDQSLQYILQVPLTPGLVGREAYRILKGTMVRVPIRGTIGHPAFDRNMVVDTVRDLVQHAAGRVINQQLEKVLPDLLPGVFGAPPQQ
;
A
#
# COMPACT_ATOMS: atom_id res chain seq x y z
N MET A 1 -12.57 21.39 -20.59
CA MET A 1 -12.00 20.86 -19.33
C MET A 1 -12.07 21.99 -18.33
N SER A 2 -12.73 21.77 -17.19
CA SER A 2 -12.82 22.77 -16.12
C SER A 2 -11.89 22.34 -15.00
N ALA A 3 -11.05 23.26 -14.52
CA ALA A 3 -10.14 23.03 -13.40
C ALA A 3 -10.48 24.02 -12.28
N GLY A 4 -10.38 23.55 -11.04
CA GLY A 4 -10.54 24.37 -9.84
C GLY A 4 -9.43 24.03 -8.85
N SER A 5 -8.91 25.04 -8.17
CA SER A 5 -7.95 24.86 -7.08
C SER A 5 -8.58 25.25 -5.75
N PHE A 6 -8.23 24.50 -4.70
CA PHE A 6 -8.80 24.64 -3.37
C PHE A 6 -7.68 24.75 -2.34
N ASP A 7 -7.70 25.79 -1.52
CA ASP A 7 -6.87 25.86 -0.30
C ASP A 7 -7.48 24.91 0.75
N VAL A 8 -6.71 23.88 1.11
CA VAL A 8 -7.10 22.84 2.06
C VAL A 8 -6.35 22.94 3.38
N SER A 9 -5.57 24.01 3.60
CA SER A 9 -4.75 24.22 4.79
C SER A 9 -5.54 24.24 6.11
N ARG A 10 -6.84 24.55 6.03
CA ARG A 10 -7.76 24.59 7.18
C ARG A 10 -8.80 23.48 7.17
N VAL A 11 -8.73 22.55 6.21
CA VAL A 11 -9.64 21.41 6.15
C VAL A 11 -9.24 20.40 7.22
N LYS A 12 -10.20 20.02 8.07
CA LYS A 12 -10.03 18.90 9.00
C LYS A 12 -10.58 17.65 8.35
N LEU A 13 -9.78 16.59 8.35
CA LEU A 13 -10.24 15.27 7.94
C LEU A 13 -10.85 14.58 9.15
N ASN A 14 -12.13 14.23 9.04
CA ASN A 14 -12.75 13.31 9.97
C ASN A 14 -12.48 11.88 9.50
N SER A 15 -12.16 10.99 10.43
CA SER A 15 -11.96 9.59 10.11
C SER A 15 -13.31 8.93 9.81
N SER A 16 -13.57 8.70 8.52
CA SER A 16 -14.78 8.01 8.06
C SER A 16 -14.75 6.54 8.54
N PRO A 17 -15.92 5.87 8.66
CA PRO A 17 -15.97 4.46 9.03
C PRO A 17 -15.06 3.58 8.14
N LEU A 18 -15.09 3.81 6.83
CA LEU A 18 -14.22 3.13 5.87
C LEU A 18 -12.73 3.33 6.18
N LEU A 19 -12.32 4.57 6.44
CA LEU A 19 -10.90 4.86 6.67
C LEU A 19 -10.43 4.28 8.01
N ARG A 20 -11.27 4.32 9.05
CA ARG A 20 -11.01 3.60 10.31
C ARG A 20 -10.83 2.11 10.05
N GLU A 21 -11.72 1.54 9.24
CA GLU A 21 -11.69 0.14 8.86
C GLU A 21 -10.38 -0.27 8.18
N VAL A 22 -9.93 0.55 7.23
CA VAL A 22 -8.64 0.38 6.57
C VAL A 22 -7.51 0.51 7.61
N LEU A 23 -7.45 1.59 8.38
CA LEU A 23 -6.39 1.83 9.37
C LEU A 23 -6.26 0.69 10.38
N SER A 24 -7.38 0.18 10.89
CA SER A 24 -7.41 -0.99 11.77
C SER A 24 -6.85 -2.24 11.07
N GLY A 25 -7.16 -2.44 9.79
CA GLY A 25 -6.56 -3.50 8.98
C GLY A 25 -5.04 -3.41 8.83
N PHE A 26 -4.46 -2.21 8.97
CA PHE A 26 -3.01 -1.97 8.93
C PHE A 26 -2.37 -1.87 10.34
N GLY A 27 -3.12 -2.23 11.39
CA GLY A 27 -2.65 -2.20 12.78
C GLY A 27 -2.45 -0.78 13.33
N ARG A 28 -3.21 0.20 12.82
CA ARG A 28 -3.18 1.59 13.30
C ARG A 28 -4.49 1.93 13.99
N GLU A 29 -4.39 2.45 15.20
CA GLU A 29 -5.54 2.91 16.00
C GLU A 29 -5.61 4.44 16.12
N ASP A 30 -4.55 5.19 15.74
CA ASP A 30 -4.59 6.65 15.73
C ASP A 30 -5.44 7.16 14.56
N ASP A 31 -6.53 7.85 14.87
CA ASP A 31 -7.48 8.40 13.91
C ASP A 31 -7.28 9.91 13.67
N ARG A 32 -6.18 10.50 14.17
CA ARG A 32 -5.82 11.89 13.90
C ARG A 32 -5.22 12.03 12.51
N LEU A 33 -6.11 12.20 11.54
CA LEU A 33 -5.79 12.43 10.15
C LEU A 33 -5.40 13.89 9.91
N ARG A 34 -4.35 14.09 9.12
CA ARG A 34 -3.99 15.41 8.61
C ARG A 34 -3.76 15.35 7.11
N LEU A 35 -4.09 16.42 6.40
CA LEU A 35 -3.63 16.61 5.03
C LEU A 35 -2.17 17.04 5.04
N GLY A 36 -1.37 16.41 4.18
CA GLY A 36 0.01 16.82 3.89
C GLY A 36 0.05 18.02 2.94
N ASP A 37 -0.96 18.14 2.07
CA ASP A 37 -1.08 19.20 1.08
C ASP A 37 -1.75 20.46 1.65
N LYS A 38 -1.36 21.62 1.11
CA LYS A 38 -2.02 22.92 1.38
C LYS A 38 -3.01 23.30 0.29
N GLU A 39 -2.79 22.78 -0.91
CA GLU A 39 -3.59 23.07 -2.09
C GLU A 39 -3.94 21.77 -2.80
N MET A 40 -5.16 21.70 -3.31
CA MET A 40 -5.64 20.57 -4.09
C MET A 40 -6.26 21.09 -5.38
N THR A 41 -5.77 20.60 -6.52
CA THR A 41 -6.33 20.94 -7.83
C THR A 41 -7.20 19.80 -8.33
N CYS A 42 -8.43 20.10 -8.75
CA CYS A 42 -9.34 19.12 -9.33
C CYS A 42 -9.73 19.51 -10.76
N TYR A 43 -9.87 18.52 -11.63
CA TYR A 43 -10.27 18.69 -13.01
C TYR A 43 -11.41 17.74 -13.35
N GLY A 44 -12.40 18.29 -14.08
CA GLY A 44 -13.53 17.55 -14.61
C GLY A 44 -13.29 17.14 -16.07
N SER A 45 -13.37 15.84 -16.35
CA SER A 45 -13.32 15.29 -17.71
C SER A 45 -14.13 14.00 -17.80
N ASN A 46 -14.83 13.78 -18.93
CA ASN A 46 -15.57 12.54 -19.21
C ASN A 46 -16.53 12.09 -18.08
N GLY A 47 -17.29 13.02 -17.50
CA GLY A 47 -18.23 12.71 -16.42
C GLY A 47 -17.57 12.32 -15.09
N ARG A 48 -16.27 12.61 -14.94
CA ARG A 48 -15.45 12.26 -13.79
C ARG A 48 -14.68 13.47 -13.28
N ILE A 49 -14.56 13.57 -11.96
CA ILE A 49 -13.72 14.54 -11.27
C ILE A 49 -12.50 13.81 -10.72
N THR A 50 -11.33 14.28 -11.09
CA THR A 50 -10.04 13.81 -10.57
C THR A 50 -9.35 14.95 -9.88
N CYS A 51 -8.75 14.71 -8.72
CA CYS A 51 -7.94 15.69 -8.01
C CYS A 51 -6.46 15.29 -8.03
N SER A 52 -5.59 16.24 -7.74
CA SER A 52 -4.19 15.97 -7.40
C SER A 52 -4.10 14.90 -6.31
N PRO A 53 -3.03 14.08 -6.28
CA PRO A 53 -2.83 13.10 -5.22
C PRO A 53 -3.02 13.75 -3.85
N VAL A 54 -3.82 13.10 -2.99
CA VAL A 54 -4.09 13.60 -1.64
C VAL A 54 -3.18 12.85 -0.67
N HIS A 55 -2.26 13.58 -0.05
CA HIS A 55 -1.36 13.06 0.97
C HIS A 55 -2.02 13.14 2.34
N ILE A 56 -2.17 11.99 3.00
CA ILE A 56 -2.82 11.84 4.30
C ILE A 56 -1.77 11.37 5.30
N LEU A 57 -1.50 12.19 6.30
CA LEU A 57 -0.57 11.88 7.39
C LEU A 57 -1.33 11.24 8.55
N VAL A 58 -0.86 10.06 8.97
CA VAL A 58 -1.41 9.29 10.11
C VAL A 58 -0.27 8.71 10.93
N ALA A 59 -0.22 9.01 12.22
CA ALA A 59 0.81 8.52 13.14
C ALA A 59 2.25 8.61 12.58
N GLY A 60 2.59 9.73 11.95
CA GLY A 60 3.93 9.98 11.38
C GLY A 60 4.26 9.23 10.09
N SER A 61 3.27 8.63 9.41
CA SER A 61 3.43 8.04 8.08
C SER A 61 2.47 8.66 7.08
N GLU A 62 2.89 8.70 5.83
CA GLU A 62 2.09 9.22 4.73
C GLU A 62 1.37 8.09 3.98
N MET A 63 0.09 8.29 3.73
CA MET A 63 -0.72 7.52 2.78
C MET A 63 -1.06 8.43 1.60
N VAL A 64 -1.23 7.86 0.42
CA VAL A 64 -1.56 8.64 -0.77
C VAL A 64 -2.85 8.12 -1.39
N LEU A 65 -3.86 8.99 -1.48
CA LEU A 65 -5.11 8.68 -2.15
C LEU A 65 -5.09 9.26 -3.58
N THR A 66 -5.31 8.39 -4.55
CA THR A 66 -5.35 8.76 -5.97
C THR A 66 -6.55 8.13 -6.65
N GLY A 67 -7.14 8.82 -7.61
CA GLY A 67 -8.29 8.31 -8.33
C GLY A 67 -9.30 9.41 -8.58
N SER A 68 -10.55 9.01 -8.71
CA SER A 68 -11.56 9.90 -9.24
C SER A 68 -12.97 9.52 -8.77
N VAL A 69 -13.86 10.50 -8.79
CA VAL A 69 -15.29 10.33 -8.49
C VAL A 69 -16.16 10.68 -9.71
N GLY A 70 -17.11 9.82 -10.04
CA GLY A 70 -18.04 10.06 -11.15
C GLY A 70 -19.11 11.07 -10.75
N LEU A 71 -19.70 11.76 -11.73
CA LEU A 71 -20.87 12.60 -11.50
C LEU A 71 -22.11 11.78 -11.08
N ASP A 72 -22.08 10.47 -11.37
CA ASP A 72 -23.01 9.45 -10.86
C ASP A 72 -22.66 8.96 -9.43
N GLN A 73 -21.70 9.62 -8.77
CA GLN A 73 -21.19 9.30 -7.44
C GLN A 73 -20.36 8.02 -7.35
N SER A 74 -20.03 7.37 -8.47
CA SER A 74 -19.18 6.18 -8.48
C SER A 74 -17.75 6.51 -8.03
N LEU A 75 -17.18 5.65 -7.20
CA LEU A 75 -15.80 5.80 -6.70
C LEU A 75 -14.85 4.88 -7.45
N GLN A 76 -13.71 5.43 -7.85
CA GLN A 76 -12.58 4.65 -8.35
C GLN A 76 -11.30 5.26 -7.79
N TYR A 77 -10.95 4.82 -6.59
CA TYR A 77 -9.78 5.30 -5.86
C TYR A 77 -8.83 4.16 -5.49
N ILE A 78 -7.58 4.53 -5.28
CA ILE A 78 -6.54 3.68 -4.73
C ILE A 78 -5.91 4.46 -3.58
N LEU A 79 -5.99 3.89 -2.38
CA LEU A 79 -5.24 4.34 -1.23
C LEU A 79 -3.94 3.54 -1.15
N GLN A 80 -2.81 4.24 -1.16
CA GLN A 80 -1.50 3.65 -0.95
C GLN A 80 -1.15 3.76 0.53
N VAL A 81 -1.00 2.62 1.20
CA VAL A 81 -0.72 2.54 2.63
C VAL A 81 0.68 1.96 2.84
N PRO A 82 1.57 2.61 3.60
CA PRO A 82 2.89 2.07 3.87
C PRO A 82 2.77 0.80 4.70
N LEU A 83 3.53 -0.23 4.31
CA LEU A 83 3.66 -1.45 5.09
C LEU A 83 4.17 -1.10 6.51
N THR A 84 3.67 -1.79 7.52
CA THR A 84 4.07 -1.58 8.92
C THR A 84 4.61 -2.89 9.52
N PRO A 85 5.46 -2.82 10.56
CA PRO A 85 5.87 -4.00 11.30
C PRO A 85 4.70 -4.78 11.92
N GLY A 86 3.60 -4.10 12.27
CA GLY A 86 2.40 -4.74 12.83
C GLY A 86 1.66 -5.62 11.81
N LEU A 87 1.77 -5.30 10.51
CA LEU A 87 1.09 -6.03 9.46
C LEU A 87 1.86 -7.27 8.97
N VAL A 88 3.19 -7.18 8.87
CA VAL A 88 4.02 -8.27 8.30
C VAL A 88 5.01 -8.89 9.29
N GLY A 89 5.09 -8.38 10.51
CA GLY A 89 6.12 -8.76 11.48
C GLY A 89 7.46 -8.05 11.21
N ARG A 90 8.31 -7.98 12.25
CA ARG A 90 9.57 -7.22 12.20
C ARG A 90 10.58 -7.75 11.18
N GLU A 91 10.62 -9.06 10.98
CA GLU A 91 11.57 -9.70 10.07
C GLU A 91 11.24 -9.44 8.61
N ALA A 92 10.01 -9.73 8.18
CA ALA A 92 9.58 -9.41 6.83
C ALA A 92 9.63 -7.89 6.57
N TYR A 93 9.31 -7.06 7.57
CA TYR A 93 9.40 -5.61 7.44
C TYR A 93 10.82 -5.10 7.15
N ARG A 94 11.88 -5.73 7.69
CA ARG A 94 13.27 -5.34 7.38
C ARG A 94 13.58 -5.44 5.88
N ILE A 95 12.95 -6.41 5.20
CA ILE A 95 13.14 -6.67 3.78
C ILE A 95 12.18 -5.82 2.93
N LEU A 96 10.95 -5.63 3.41
CA LEU A 96 9.87 -4.95 2.70
C LEU A 96 9.75 -3.46 3.03
N LYS A 97 10.72 -2.88 3.76
CA LYS A 97 10.70 -1.47 4.16
C LYS A 97 10.56 -0.55 2.93
N GLY A 98 9.65 0.41 3.00
CA GLY A 98 9.35 1.33 1.90
C GLY A 98 8.33 0.80 0.88
N THR A 99 7.85 -0.44 1.06
CA THR A 99 6.77 -0.98 0.22
C THR A 99 5.43 -0.35 0.59
N MET A 100 4.66 0.04 -0.44
CA MET A 100 3.31 0.58 -0.31
C MET A 100 2.29 -0.48 -0.76
N VAL A 101 1.28 -0.75 0.07
CA VAL A 101 0.15 -1.62 -0.27
C VAL A 101 -0.93 -0.78 -0.94
N ARG A 102 -1.43 -1.25 -2.09
CA ARG A 102 -2.50 -0.58 -2.82
C ARG A 102 -3.85 -1.13 -2.36
N VAL A 103 -4.72 -0.25 -1.87
CA VAL A 103 -6.08 -0.57 -1.43
C VAL A 103 -7.08 0.09 -2.39
N PRO A 104 -7.62 -0.65 -3.37
CA PRO A 104 -8.72 -0.20 -4.20
C PRO A 104 -9.97 0.12 -3.38
N ILE A 105 -10.50 1.32 -3.58
CA ILE A 105 -11.76 1.79 -3.00
C ILE A 105 -12.76 2.01 -4.15
N ARG A 106 -13.91 1.34 -4.05
CA ARG A 106 -14.98 1.33 -5.06
C ARG A 106 -16.33 1.61 -4.40
N GLY A 107 -17.41 1.43 -5.16
CA GLY A 107 -18.79 1.70 -4.71
C GLY A 107 -19.21 3.12 -5.04
N THR A 108 -19.92 3.77 -4.13
CA THR A 108 -20.39 5.15 -4.30
C THR A 108 -19.97 6.02 -3.13
N ILE A 109 -20.10 7.34 -3.25
CA ILE A 109 -19.82 8.28 -2.15
C ILE A 109 -20.58 7.89 -0.86
N GLY A 110 -21.85 7.45 -0.99
CA GLY A 110 -22.67 7.04 0.15
C GLY A 110 -22.37 5.64 0.69
N HIS A 111 -21.86 4.75 -0.16
CA HIS A 111 -21.53 3.37 0.18
C HIS A 111 -20.15 3.01 -0.38
N PRO A 112 -19.07 3.62 0.15
CA PRO A 112 -17.73 3.27 -0.28
C PRO A 112 -17.37 1.89 0.28
N ALA A 113 -16.66 1.10 -0.50
CA ALA A 113 -16.28 -0.25 -0.13
C ALA A 113 -14.85 -0.58 -0.58
N PHE A 114 -14.19 -1.46 0.17
CA PHE A 114 -12.94 -2.09 -0.20
C PHE A 114 -12.99 -3.58 0.15
N ASP A 115 -12.17 -4.37 -0.51
CA ASP A 115 -12.05 -5.80 -0.24
C ASP A 115 -10.87 -6.04 0.71
N ARG A 116 -11.18 -6.40 1.96
CA ARG A 116 -10.17 -6.73 2.97
C ARG A 116 -9.37 -7.98 2.61
N ASN A 117 -10.02 -8.99 2.03
CA ASN A 117 -9.37 -10.26 1.70
C ASN A 117 -8.30 -10.01 0.63
N MET A 118 -8.62 -9.21 -0.39
CA MET A 118 -7.66 -8.81 -1.41
C MET A 118 -6.43 -8.07 -0.82
N VAL A 119 -6.61 -7.25 0.22
CA VAL A 119 -5.49 -6.60 0.92
C VAL A 119 -4.63 -7.63 1.63
N VAL A 120 -5.26 -8.56 2.38
CA VAL A 120 -4.56 -9.64 3.08
C VAL A 120 -3.77 -10.52 2.11
N ASP A 121 -4.39 -10.90 0.99
CA ASP A 121 -3.76 -11.71 -0.05
C ASP A 121 -2.57 -10.97 -0.68
N THR A 122 -2.72 -9.69 -0.99
CA THR A 122 -1.61 -8.85 -1.51
C THR A 122 -0.44 -8.80 -0.53
N VAL A 123 -0.72 -8.63 0.76
CA VAL A 123 0.30 -8.60 1.81
C VAL A 123 0.98 -9.96 1.95
N ARG A 124 0.19 -11.05 1.93
CA ARG A 124 0.70 -12.42 2.00
C ARG A 124 1.64 -12.73 0.84
N ASP A 125 1.23 -12.35 -0.38
CA ASP A 125 2.05 -12.54 -1.58
C ASP A 125 3.36 -11.76 -1.46
N LEU A 126 3.32 -10.49 -1.02
CA LEU A 126 4.54 -9.69 -0.78
C LEU A 126 5.50 -10.38 0.20
N VAL A 127 4.98 -10.92 1.30
CA VAL A 127 5.79 -11.64 2.30
C VAL A 127 6.38 -12.92 1.73
N GLN A 128 5.60 -13.72 0.99
CA GLN A 128 6.07 -14.96 0.36
C GLN A 128 7.20 -14.70 -0.65
N HIS A 129 7.04 -13.67 -1.50
CA HIS A 129 8.08 -13.28 -2.46
C HIS A 129 9.34 -12.74 -1.77
N ALA A 130 9.23 -12.07 -0.63
CA ALA A 130 10.38 -11.62 0.15
C ALA A 130 11.14 -12.79 0.79
N ALA A 131 10.43 -13.79 1.33
CA ALA A 131 11.04 -14.97 1.92
C ALA A 131 11.83 -15.81 0.90
N GLY A 132 11.31 -15.97 -0.32
CA GLY A 132 12.01 -16.67 -1.39
C GLY A 132 13.34 -16.01 -1.80
N ARG A 133 13.44 -14.69 -1.72
CA ARG A 133 14.68 -13.95 -2.04
C ARG A 133 15.78 -14.19 -0.99
N VAL A 134 15.42 -14.31 0.29
CA VAL A 134 16.40 -14.58 1.37
C VAL A 134 16.96 -16.00 1.26
N ILE A 135 16.12 -16.99 0.93
CA ILE A 135 16.54 -18.37 0.73
C ILE A 135 17.56 -18.46 -0.42
N ASN A 136 17.29 -17.83 -1.57
CA ASN A 136 18.21 -17.85 -2.70
C ASN A 136 19.56 -17.17 -2.39
N GLN A 137 19.55 -16.06 -1.65
CA GLN A 137 20.79 -15.36 -1.24
C GLN A 137 21.63 -16.15 -0.22
N GLN A 138 21.00 -17.00 0.59
CA GLN A 138 21.73 -17.89 1.50
C GLN A 138 22.23 -19.16 0.80
N LEU A 139 21.47 -19.72 -0.16
CA LEU A 139 21.94 -20.83 -0.98
C LEU A 139 23.19 -20.43 -1.79
N GLU A 140 23.22 -19.28 -2.46
CA GLU A 140 24.41 -18.83 -3.21
C GLU A 140 25.67 -18.66 -2.34
N LYS A 141 25.52 -18.38 -1.05
CA LYS A 141 26.64 -18.24 -0.10
C LYS A 141 27.07 -19.56 0.55
N VAL A 142 26.22 -20.59 0.54
CA VAL A 142 26.48 -21.88 1.19
C VAL A 142 26.79 -23.00 0.17
N LEU A 143 26.38 -22.82 -1.10
CA LEU A 143 26.74 -23.73 -2.19
C LEU A 143 28.26 -23.90 -2.43
N PRO A 144 29.13 -22.88 -2.27
CA PRO A 144 30.57 -23.05 -2.48
C PRO A 144 31.21 -23.99 -1.45
N ASP A 145 30.67 -24.05 -0.23
CA ASP A 145 31.25 -24.81 0.89
C ASP A 145 30.68 -26.23 1.05
N LEU A 146 29.53 -26.54 0.43
CA LEU A 146 28.88 -27.86 0.49
C LEU A 146 29.19 -28.78 -0.72
N LEU A 147 29.85 -28.27 -1.76
CA LEU A 147 30.19 -29.02 -2.98
C LEU A 147 31.67 -29.50 -3.14
N PRO A 148 32.48 -29.76 -2.09
CA PRO A 148 33.70 -30.57 -2.27
C PRO A 148 33.51 -32.10 -2.18
N GLY A 149 32.30 -32.62 -1.93
CA GLY A 149 32.13 -34.03 -1.50
C GLY A 149 31.20 -34.94 -2.31
N VAL A 150 30.43 -34.44 -3.28
CA VAL A 150 29.35 -35.24 -3.92
C VAL A 150 29.64 -35.67 -5.36
N PHE A 151 30.78 -35.27 -5.92
CA PHE A 151 31.24 -35.76 -7.23
C PHE A 151 32.66 -36.34 -7.08
N GLY A 152 32.74 -37.45 -6.35
CA GLY A 152 33.90 -38.34 -6.37
C GLY A 152 34.14 -38.88 -7.79
N ALA A 153 35.42 -38.96 -8.14
CA ALA A 153 35.99 -39.18 -9.47
C ALA A 153 35.32 -40.27 -10.34
N PRO A 154 35.39 -40.15 -11.69
CA PRO A 154 35.04 -41.25 -12.57
C PRO A 154 36.00 -42.43 -12.32
N PRO A 155 35.51 -43.69 -12.35
CA PRO A 155 36.38 -44.85 -12.20
C PRO A 155 37.41 -44.86 -13.32
N GLN A 156 38.68 -44.92 -12.95
CA GLN A 156 39.75 -45.31 -13.84
C GLN A 156 39.96 -46.82 -13.70
N GLN A 157 39.94 -47.50 -14.85
CA GLN A 157 40.19 -48.92 -15.13
C GLN A 157 38.99 -49.87 -14.98
#